data_AF-A0A8D2MEE6-F1
#
_entry.id   AF-A0A8D2MEE6-F1
#
_cell.length_a   1.000
_cell.length_b   1.000
_cell.length_c   1.000
_cell.angle_alpha   90.00
_cell.angle_beta   90.00
_cell.angle_gamma   90.00
#
_symmetry.space_group_name_H-M   'P 1'
#
loop_
_entity.id
_entity.type
_entity.pdbx_description
1 polymer ?
#
loop_
_entity_poly.entity_id
_entity_poly.type
_entity_poly.pdbx_seq_one_letter_code
_entity_poly.pdbx_strand_id
1 'polypeptide(L)'
;MREYTEKKETCGTICLKYLLFIFNFFFWLAGGAVMAVGAWTLAEKSDYISLLSSSTYSATAYILVVAGVVVMVTGILGCCATFKERRNLLRVLSLELKQNLKNTMTQKYRREGEESVTSAVDKLQQEFKCCGSNNYTDWADSLWIKSSEAGGRKVPDSCCKTITDLCGRRDHPSNIYKESGCITKLENFIQEHLKIIGAVGISIACVQIFGMIFTCCLYKSLKSEPY
;
A
#
# COMPACT_ATOMS: atom_id res chain seq x y z
N MET A 1 -0.33 7.59 34.40
CA MET A 1 -0.13 8.75 33.49
C MET A 1 1.20 8.56 32.76
N ARG A 2 1.15 8.05 31.53
CA ARG A 2 2.24 8.11 30.53
C ARG A 2 1.60 7.90 29.16
N GLU A 3 1.92 8.82 28.27
CA GLU A 3 1.21 9.16 27.04
C GLU A 3 1.02 7.97 26.09
N TYR A 4 -0.23 7.67 25.76
CA TYR A 4 -0.54 7.15 24.43
C TYR A 4 -0.12 8.25 23.45
N THR A 5 1.01 8.06 22.79
CA THR A 5 1.42 8.91 21.67
C THR A 5 0.36 8.75 20.59
N GLU A 6 -0.59 9.68 20.61
CA GLU A 6 -1.44 10.00 19.49
C GLU A 6 -0.52 10.13 18.28
N LYS A 7 -0.60 9.16 17.36
CA LYS A 7 0.20 9.13 16.14
C LYS A 7 -0.25 10.34 15.32
N LYS A 8 0.33 11.52 15.60
CA LYS A 8 0.08 12.77 14.87
C LYS A 8 0.23 12.45 13.39
N GLU A 9 -0.89 12.42 12.66
CA GLU A 9 -0.83 12.40 11.21
C GLU A 9 0.07 13.58 10.81
N THR A 10 1.19 13.29 10.16
CA THR A 10 2.13 14.33 9.77
C THR A 10 1.39 15.27 8.81
N CYS A 11 1.66 16.58 8.88
CA CYS A 11 1.06 17.57 7.97
C CYS A 11 1.12 17.11 6.49
N GLY A 12 2.21 16.43 6.11
CA GLY A 12 2.37 15.79 4.81
C GLY A 12 1.33 14.70 4.48
N THR A 13 0.98 13.81 5.41
CA THR A 13 -0.04 12.77 5.19
C THR A 13 -1.44 13.37 5.04
N ILE A 14 -1.74 14.42 5.80
CA ILE A 14 -3.02 15.15 5.70
C ILE A 14 -3.10 15.88 4.36
N CYS A 15 -2.05 16.60 3.97
CA CYS A 15 -1.96 17.29 2.68
C CYS A 15 -2.10 16.32 1.50
N LEU A 16 -1.42 15.16 1.58
CA LEU A 16 -1.48 14.11 0.56
C LEU A 16 -2.91 13.58 0.37
N LYS A 17 -3.65 13.36 1.45
CA LYS A 17 -5.06 12.92 1.39
C LYS A 17 -5.96 13.96 0.71
N TYR A 18 -5.77 15.24 1.03
CA TYR A 18 -6.53 16.31 0.37
C TYR A 18 -6.17 16.45 -1.11
N LEU A 19 -4.88 16.36 -1.47
CA LEU A 19 -4.44 16.41 -2.86
C LEU A 19 -5.00 15.23 -3.68
N LEU A 20 -4.95 14.00 -3.14
CA LEU A 20 -5.53 12.83 -3.81
C LEU A 20 -7.05 12.93 -3.93
N PHE A 21 -7.74 13.47 -2.92
CA PHE A 21 -9.17 13.68 -2.98
C PHE A 21 -9.53 14.70 -4.06
N ILE A 22 -8.83 15.84 -4.10
CA ILE A 22 -9.03 16.89 -5.10
C ILE A 22 -8.75 16.36 -6.50
N PHE A 23 -7.65 15.63 -6.70
CA PHE A 23 -7.30 15.03 -7.99
C PHE A 23 -8.36 14.02 -8.44
N ASN A 24 -8.75 13.07 -7.59
CA ASN A 24 -9.80 12.09 -7.92
C ASN A 24 -11.15 12.77 -8.21
N PHE A 25 -11.47 13.87 -7.52
CA PHE A 25 -12.67 14.65 -7.77
C PHE A 25 -12.65 15.32 -9.16
N PHE A 26 -11.52 15.91 -9.56
CA PHE A 26 -11.37 16.46 -10.91
C PHE A 26 -11.44 15.40 -11.99
N PHE A 27 -10.82 14.23 -11.78
CA PHE A 27 -10.93 13.11 -12.71
C PHE A 27 -12.36 12.58 -12.81
N TRP A 28 -13.08 12.53 -11.69
CA TRP A 28 -14.48 12.13 -11.65
C TRP A 28 -15.37 13.11 -12.45
N LEU A 29 -15.17 14.43 -12.27
CA LEU A 29 -15.87 15.45 -13.05
C LEU A 29 -15.54 15.36 -14.55
N ALA A 30 -14.26 15.16 -14.89
CA ALA A 30 -13.83 14.98 -16.27
C ALA A 30 -14.45 13.73 -16.92
N GLY A 31 -14.48 12.60 -16.19
CA GLY A 31 -15.13 11.37 -16.63
C GLY A 31 -16.64 11.55 -16.85
N GLY A 32 -17.31 12.29 -15.96
CA GLY A 32 -18.72 12.66 -16.10
C GLY A 32 -18.98 13.52 -17.33
N ALA A 33 -18.12 14.51 -17.60
CA ALA A 33 -18.23 15.35 -18.79
C ALA A 33 -18.05 14.53 -20.09
N VAL A 34 -17.03 13.65 -20.15
CA VAL A 34 -16.78 12.79 -21.30
C VAL A 34 -17.95 11.83 -21.54
N MET A 35 -18.50 11.25 -20.48
CA MET A 35 -19.68 10.39 -20.57
C MET A 35 -20.91 11.16 -21.06
N ALA A 36 -21.14 12.38 -20.57
CA ALA A 36 -22.25 13.22 -21.00
C ALA A 36 -22.16 13.55 -22.50
N VAL A 37 -20.97 13.90 -23.00
CA VAL A 37 -20.73 14.13 -24.44
C VAL A 37 -20.98 12.85 -25.25
N GLY A 38 -20.47 11.70 -24.79
CA GLY A 38 -20.70 10.42 -25.46
C GLY A 38 -22.19 10.04 -25.52
N ALA A 39 -22.91 10.20 -24.40
CA ALA A 39 -24.34 9.92 -24.30
C ALA A 39 -25.18 10.89 -25.15
N TRP A 40 -24.86 12.18 -25.11
CA TRP A 40 -25.50 13.20 -25.95
C TRP A 40 -25.34 12.87 -27.43
N THR A 41 -24.12 12.50 -27.84
CA THR A 41 -23.83 12.11 -29.23
C THR A 41 -24.64 10.89 -29.67
N LEU A 42 -24.87 9.92 -28.77
CA LEU A 42 -25.71 8.75 -29.05
C LEU A 42 -27.21 9.10 -29.10
N ALA A 43 -27.67 9.99 -28.21
CA ALA A 43 -29.07 10.41 -28.13
C ALA A 43 -29.49 11.22 -29.34
N GLU A 44 -28.70 12.23 -29.72
CA GLU A 44 -28.98 13.07 -30.89
C GLU A 44 -28.92 12.27 -32.19
N LYS A 45 -28.10 11.21 -32.24
CA LYS A 45 -28.09 10.31 -33.41
C LYS A 45 -29.39 9.53 -33.57
N SER A 46 -30.18 9.28 -32.52
CA SER A 46 -31.45 8.52 -32.64
C SER A 46 -32.43 9.14 -33.65
N ASP A 47 -32.35 10.45 -33.85
CA ASP A 47 -33.17 11.20 -34.81
C ASP A 47 -32.57 11.25 -36.24
N TYR A 48 -31.25 11.05 -36.39
CA TYR A 48 -30.51 11.10 -37.67
C TYR A 48 -30.01 9.72 -38.15
N ILE A 49 -30.44 8.60 -37.53
CA ILE A 49 -30.00 7.23 -37.87
C ILE A 49 -30.22 6.91 -39.36
N SER A 50 -31.18 7.57 -40.02
CA SER A 50 -31.46 7.41 -41.44
C SER A 50 -30.47 8.12 -42.40
N LEU A 51 -29.62 9.03 -41.92
CA LEU A 51 -28.79 9.90 -42.79
C LEU A 51 -27.27 9.78 -42.59
N LEU A 52 -26.77 9.31 -41.43
CA LEU A 52 -25.33 9.13 -41.19
C LEU A 52 -24.92 7.64 -41.08
N SER A 53 -24.65 7.04 -42.24
CA SER A 53 -24.08 5.68 -42.43
C SER A 53 -22.56 5.66 -42.25
N SER A 54 -22.04 6.12 -41.12
CA SER A 54 -20.63 5.97 -40.76
C SER A 54 -20.50 5.27 -39.40
N SER A 55 -20.12 3.99 -39.45
CA SER A 55 -19.95 3.11 -38.28
C SER A 55 -18.89 3.61 -37.29
N THR A 56 -17.93 4.40 -37.78
CA THR A 56 -16.83 4.98 -37.01
C THR A 56 -17.28 5.98 -35.95
N TYR A 57 -18.27 6.83 -36.24
CA TYR A 57 -18.75 7.84 -35.28
C TYR A 57 -19.48 7.21 -34.09
N SER A 58 -20.31 6.20 -34.34
CA SER A 58 -21.01 5.47 -33.29
C SER A 58 -20.03 4.66 -32.42
N ALA A 59 -19.02 4.02 -33.03
CA ALA A 59 -17.96 3.35 -32.29
C ALA A 59 -17.21 4.31 -31.36
N THR A 60 -16.83 5.50 -31.84
CA THR A 60 -16.18 6.53 -31.03
C THR A 60 -17.04 6.98 -29.85
N ALA A 61 -18.35 7.21 -30.06
CA ALA A 61 -19.25 7.62 -28.99
C ALA A 61 -19.40 6.53 -27.90
N TYR A 62 -19.53 5.26 -28.28
CA TYR A 62 -19.56 4.15 -27.31
C TYR A 62 -18.24 4.03 -26.53
N ILE A 63 -17.09 4.20 -27.19
CA ILE A 63 -15.78 4.19 -26.51
C ILE A 63 -15.70 5.32 -25.48
N LEU A 64 -16.15 6.53 -25.82
CA LEU A 64 -16.18 7.67 -24.88
C LEU A 64 -17.07 7.41 -23.66
N VAL A 65 -18.25 6.82 -23.86
CA VAL A 65 -19.14 6.44 -22.76
C VAL A 65 -18.48 5.41 -21.84
N VAL A 66 -17.93 4.33 -22.40
CA VAL A 66 -17.26 3.27 -21.60
C VAL A 66 -16.06 3.83 -20.85
N ALA A 67 -15.22 4.63 -21.51
CA ALA A 67 -14.07 5.29 -20.88
C ALA A 67 -14.51 6.21 -19.73
N GLY A 68 -15.57 7.01 -19.93
CA GLY A 68 -16.15 7.86 -18.89
C GLY A 68 -16.65 7.07 -17.68
N VAL A 69 -17.31 5.92 -17.90
CA VAL A 69 -17.79 5.04 -16.82
C VAL A 69 -16.62 4.49 -16.01
N VAL A 70 -15.58 3.99 -16.68
CA VAL A 70 -14.38 3.47 -16.01
C VAL A 70 -13.73 4.55 -15.15
N VAL A 71 -13.56 5.76 -15.67
CA VAL A 71 -12.98 6.88 -14.92
C VAL A 71 -13.84 7.30 -13.72
N MET A 72 -15.17 7.29 -13.85
CA MET A 72 -16.06 7.59 -12.73
C MET A 72 -15.99 6.51 -11.64
N VAL A 73 -15.97 5.22 -12.01
CA VAL A 73 -15.84 4.12 -11.06
C VAL A 73 -14.52 4.19 -10.32
N THR A 74 -13.40 4.41 -11.02
CA THR A 74 -12.08 4.55 -10.37
C THR A 74 -12.01 5.77 -9.45
N GLY A 75 -12.63 6.90 -9.82
CA GLY A 75 -12.74 8.09 -8.96
C GLY A 75 -13.54 7.85 -7.67
N ILE A 76 -14.68 7.16 -7.75
CA ILE A 76 -15.50 6.78 -6.58
C ILE A 76 -14.72 5.82 -5.67
N LEU A 77 -14.07 4.81 -6.24
CA LEU A 77 -13.26 3.86 -5.48
C LEU A 77 -12.07 4.56 -4.80
N GLY A 78 -11.41 5.49 -5.47
CA GLY A 78 -10.33 6.31 -4.91
C GLY A 78 -10.80 7.19 -3.75
N CYS A 79 -11.99 7.80 -3.89
CA CYS A 79 -12.64 8.56 -2.83
C CYS A 79 -12.98 7.65 -1.62
N CYS A 80 -13.65 6.53 -1.85
CA CYS A 80 -14.00 5.56 -0.81
C CYS A 80 -12.76 5.00 -0.09
N ALA A 81 -11.68 4.70 -0.82
CA ALA A 81 -10.43 4.23 -0.24
C ALA A 81 -9.80 5.28 0.69
N THR A 82 -9.73 6.54 0.24
CA THR A 82 -9.19 7.66 1.02
C THR A 82 -10.00 7.91 2.31
N PHE A 83 -11.33 7.77 2.26
CA PHE A 83 -12.19 7.89 3.45
C PHE A 83 -12.14 6.65 4.36
N LYS A 84 -12.02 5.43 3.81
CA LYS A 84 -11.90 4.19 4.60
C LYS A 84 -10.59 4.14 5.39
N GLU A 85 -9.53 4.73 4.86
CA GLU A 85 -8.24 4.88 5.52
C GLU A 85 -8.34 5.67 6.84
N ARG A 86 -9.31 6.61 6.96
CA ARG A 86 -9.49 7.44 8.17
C ARG A 86 -9.98 6.68 9.41
N ARG A 87 -10.59 5.50 9.29
CA ARG A 87 -11.18 4.84 10.45
C ARG A 87 -10.35 3.70 11.04
N ASN A 88 -9.89 2.71 10.26
CA ASN A 88 -9.33 1.50 10.90
C ASN A 88 -8.32 0.71 10.05
N LEU A 89 -8.04 1.04 8.79
CA LEU A 89 -7.30 0.14 7.89
C LEU A 89 -5.86 -0.14 8.33
N LEU A 90 -5.08 0.91 8.62
CA LEU A 90 -3.69 0.75 9.10
C LEU A 90 -3.62 0.05 10.46
N ARG A 91 -4.63 0.27 11.32
CA ARG A 91 -4.72 -0.41 12.63
C ARG A 91 -5.08 -1.89 12.47
N VAL A 92 -6.08 -2.22 11.66
CA VAL A 92 -6.47 -3.61 11.39
C VAL A 92 -5.35 -4.35 10.67
N LEU A 93 -4.71 -3.75 9.68
CA LEU A 93 -3.54 -4.33 9.00
C LEU A 93 -2.40 -4.60 10.00
N SER A 94 -2.13 -3.65 10.90
CA SER A 94 -1.11 -3.86 11.95
C SER A 94 -1.49 -4.98 12.91
N LEU A 95 -2.77 -5.15 13.26
CA LEU A 95 -3.24 -6.21 14.15
C LEU A 95 -3.19 -7.58 13.48
N GLU A 96 -3.65 -7.67 12.23
CA GLU A 96 -3.57 -8.90 11.44
C GLU A 96 -2.13 -9.32 11.22
N LEU A 97 -1.24 -8.38 10.87
CA LEU A 97 0.19 -8.65 10.74
C LEU A 97 0.79 -9.12 12.06
N LYS A 98 0.45 -8.48 13.19
CA LYS A 98 0.90 -8.86 14.53
C LYS A 98 0.52 -10.31 14.85
N GLN A 99 -0.73 -10.66 14.62
CA GLN A 99 -1.25 -11.99 14.93
C GLN A 99 -0.66 -13.06 13.99
N ASN A 100 -0.62 -12.78 12.70
CA ASN A 100 -0.09 -13.71 11.70
C ASN A 100 1.39 -13.98 11.92
N LEU A 101 2.18 -12.94 12.22
CA LEU A 101 3.61 -13.12 12.49
C LEU A 101 3.86 -13.88 13.79
N LYS A 102 3.13 -13.54 14.88
CA LYS A 102 3.21 -14.27 16.15
C LYS A 102 2.87 -15.75 15.97
N ASN A 103 1.77 -16.05 15.30
CA ASN A 103 1.36 -17.43 15.02
C ASN A 103 2.40 -18.16 14.17
N THR A 104 2.93 -17.53 13.13
CA THR A 104 3.94 -18.12 12.24
C THR A 104 5.23 -18.44 13.00
N MET A 105 5.76 -17.48 13.77
CA MET A 105 6.98 -17.67 14.56
C MET A 105 6.81 -18.73 15.66
N THR A 106 5.65 -18.78 16.33
CA THR A 106 5.47 -19.69 17.47
C THR A 106 5.01 -21.09 17.06
N GLN A 107 4.25 -21.23 15.97
CA GLN A 107 3.61 -22.49 15.58
C GLN A 107 4.24 -23.17 14.36
N LYS A 108 4.91 -22.42 13.48
CA LYS A 108 5.45 -22.94 12.21
C LYS A 108 6.98 -22.92 12.13
N TYR A 109 7.65 -22.19 13.02
CA TYR A 109 9.11 -22.13 13.05
C TYR A 109 9.71 -23.52 13.33
N ARG A 110 10.64 -23.96 12.47
CA ARG A 110 11.24 -25.31 12.45
C ARG A 110 10.25 -26.47 12.44
N ARG A 111 9.04 -26.26 11.93
CA ARG A 111 8.08 -27.33 11.72
C ARG A 111 8.42 -28.11 10.44
N GLU A 112 8.26 -29.42 10.48
CA GLU A 112 8.43 -30.28 9.31
C GLU A 112 7.50 -29.82 8.16
N GLY A 113 8.06 -29.66 6.96
CA GLY A 113 7.36 -29.13 5.79
C GLY A 113 7.27 -27.59 5.67
N GLU A 114 7.75 -26.84 6.67
CA GLU A 114 7.69 -25.36 6.72
C GLU A 114 9.10 -24.74 6.76
N GLU A 115 10.07 -25.31 6.03
CA GLU A 115 11.46 -24.84 6.00
C GLU A 115 11.60 -23.41 5.48
N SER A 116 10.77 -23.04 4.50
CA SER A 116 10.72 -21.67 3.95
C SER A 116 10.31 -20.64 5.01
N VAL A 117 9.43 -21.02 5.94
CA VAL A 117 9.04 -20.18 7.08
C VAL A 117 10.22 -19.97 8.02
N THR A 118 10.97 -21.02 8.31
CA THR A 118 12.17 -20.93 9.16
C THR A 118 13.19 -19.97 8.55
N SER A 119 13.51 -20.15 7.27
CA SER A 119 14.45 -19.27 6.56
C SER A 119 13.96 -17.81 6.53
N ALA A 120 12.66 -17.59 6.32
CA ALA A 120 12.09 -16.25 6.33
C ALA A 120 12.16 -15.59 7.72
N VAL A 121 11.88 -16.34 8.79
CA VAL A 121 12.00 -15.86 10.17
C VAL A 121 13.46 -15.54 10.53
N ASP A 122 14.40 -16.39 10.14
CA ASP A 122 15.83 -16.19 10.41
C ASP A 122 16.35 -14.93 9.71
N LYS A 123 16.01 -14.76 8.42
CA LYS A 123 16.33 -13.54 7.67
C LYS A 123 15.71 -12.31 8.28
N LEU A 124 14.42 -12.36 8.64
CA LEU A 124 13.72 -11.25 9.26
C LEU A 124 14.44 -10.79 10.53
N GLN A 125 14.85 -11.72 11.40
CA GLN A 125 15.54 -11.38 12.65
C GLN A 125 16.92 -10.75 12.43
N GLN A 126 17.67 -11.25 11.46
CA GLN A 126 19.02 -10.76 11.15
C GLN A 126 19.01 -9.43 10.38
N GLU A 127 18.19 -9.31 9.34
CA GLU A 127 18.10 -8.10 8.54
C GLU A 127 17.51 -6.93 9.33
N PHE A 128 16.45 -7.19 10.09
CA PHE A 128 15.75 -6.14 10.87
C PHE A 128 16.28 -5.99 12.31
N LYS A 129 17.29 -6.79 12.69
CA LYS A 129 17.96 -6.74 14.00
C LYS A 129 16.96 -6.77 15.15
N CYS A 130 16.12 -7.80 15.15
CA CYS A 130 15.00 -7.97 16.08
C CYS A 130 14.95 -9.40 16.62
N CYS A 131 14.23 -9.61 17.72
CA CYS A 131 14.01 -10.95 18.25
C CYS A 131 12.57 -11.15 18.71
N GLY A 132 11.96 -12.23 18.22
CA GLY A 132 10.55 -12.56 18.45
C GLY A 132 9.59 -11.58 17.78
N SER A 133 8.29 -11.82 17.93
CA SER A 133 7.27 -11.06 17.21
C SER A 133 7.13 -9.64 17.78
N ASN A 134 6.78 -9.52 19.05
CA ASN A 134 6.74 -8.30 19.84
C ASN A 134 8.01 -8.14 20.67
N ASN A 135 8.55 -9.25 21.20
CA ASN A 135 9.82 -9.30 21.91
C ASN A 135 10.37 -10.73 21.96
N TYR A 136 11.59 -10.88 22.50
CA TYR A 136 12.28 -12.16 22.61
C TYR A 136 11.54 -13.22 23.45
N THR A 137 10.69 -12.82 24.40
CA THR A 137 9.96 -13.74 25.28
C THR A 137 8.85 -14.49 24.56
N ASP A 138 8.38 -14.03 23.40
CA ASP A 138 7.38 -14.74 22.59
C ASP A 138 7.84 -16.16 22.22
N TRP A 139 9.15 -16.40 22.17
CA TRP A 139 9.71 -17.73 21.89
C TRP A 139 9.41 -18.76 22.98
N ALA A 140 9.19 -18.32 24.23
CA ALA A 140 8.86 -19.21 25.34
C ALA A 140 7.56 -20.00 25.10
N ASP A 141 6.63 -19.44 24.30
CA ASP A 141 5.35 -20.07 23.97
C ASP A 141 5.42 -20.96 22.72
N SER A 142 6.54 -20.95 21.98
CA SER A 142 6.66 -21.64 20.70
C SER A 142 6.68 -23.16 20.82
N LEU A 143 6.19 -23.87 19.81
CA LEU A 143 6.26 -25.33 19.76
C LEU A 143 7.71 -25.82 19.65
N TRP A 144 8.54 -25.09 18.88
CA TRP A 144 9.95 -25.41 18.71
C TRP A 144 10.73 -25.33 20.02
N ILE A 145 10.51 -24.34 20.89
CA ILE A 145 11.28 -24.26 22.14
C ILE A 145 10.98 -25.43 23.09
N LYS A 146 9.80 -26.03 22.97
CA LYS A 146 9.34 -27.18 23.74
C LYS A 146 9.84 -28.50 23.18
N SER A 147 10.39 -28.51 21.96
CA SER A 147 10.92 -29.72 21.34
C SER A 147 12.38 -29.98 21.75
N SER A 148 12.83 -31.21 21.55
CA SER A 148 14.23 -31.60 21.75
C SER A 148 15.20 -30.83 20.85
N GLU A 149 14.76 -30.40 19.66
CA GLU A 149 15.60 -29.67 18.71
C GLU A 149 16.05 -28.31 19.24
N ALA A 150 15.34 -27.71 20.20
CA ALA A 150 15.76 -26.45 20.82
C ALA A 150 17.11 -26.57 21.51
N GLY A 151 17.50 -27.75 21.99
CA GLY A 151 18.81 -27.98 22.59
C GLY A 151 19.10 -27.04 23.78
N GLY A 152 18.09 -26.69 24.55
CA GLY A 152 18.18 -25.77 25.69
C GLY A 152 18.30 -24.27 25.33
N ARG A 153 18.13 -23.91 24.05
CA ARG A 153 18.02 -22.51 23.63
C ARG A 153 16.75 -21.89 24.19
N LYS A 154 16.78 -20.59 24.46
CA LYS A 154 15.61 -19.76 24.85
C LYS A 154 15.02 -18.99 23.67
N VAL A 155 15.86 -18.73 22.66
CA VAL A 155 15.52 -18.07 21.40
C VAL A 155 16.28 -18.73 20.25
N PRO A 156 15.85 -18.58 18.99
CA PRO A 156 16.63 -18.97 17.82
C PRO A 156 18.02 -18.33 17.79
N ASP A 157 18.99 -19.01 17.18
CA ASP A 157 20.34 -18.44 17.02
C ASP A 157 20.36 -17.24 16.06
N SER A 158 19.37 -17.15 15.17
CA SER A 158 19.08 -15.95 14.35
C SER A 158 18.63 -14.73 15.17
N CYS A 159 18.35 -14.84 16.46
CA CYS A 159 18.16 -13.67 17.34
C CYS A 159 19.49 -13.08 17.84
N CYS A 160 20.61 -13.79 17.69
CA CYS A 160 21.90 -13.37 18.18
C CYS A 160 22.52 -12.30 17.29
N LYS A 161 23.24 -11.36 17.89
CA LYS A 161 24.00 -10.33 17.16
C LYS A 161 25.15 -10.93 16.38
N THR A 162 25.74 -11.98 16.93
CA THR A 162 26.74 -12.81 16.27
C THR A 162 26.17 -14.22 16.23
N ILE A 163 25.93 -14.73 15.02
CA ILE A 163 25.38 -16.07 14.84
C ILE A 163 26.48 -17.07 15.16
N THR A 164 26.32 -17.80 16.26
CA THR A 164 27.14 -18.95 16.62
C THR A 164 26.24 -20.09 17.06
N ASP A 165 26.71 -21.33 16.94
CA ASP A 165 25.92 -22.48 17.33
C ASP A 165 25.55 -22.40 18.82
N LEU A 166 24.26 -22.60 19.13
CA LEU A 166 23.68 -22.54 20.47
C LEU A 166 23.80 -21.19 21.19
N CYS A 167 24.06 -20.08 20.49
CA CYS A 167 24.11 -18.74 21.07
C CYS A 167 22.80 -18.35 21.77
N GLY A 168 21.66 -18.85 21.28
CA GLY A 168 20.33 -18.58 21.80
C GLY A 168 20.03 -19.16 23.19
N ARG A 169 20.98 -19.88 23.81
CA ARG A 169 20.90 -20.31 25.22
C ARG A 169 20.96 -19.14 26.21
N ARG A 170 21.60 -18.03 25.83
CA ARG A 170 21.79 -16.83 26.68
C ARG A 170 21.04 -15.62 26.10
N ASP A 171 20.06 -15.11 26.83
CA ASP A 171 19.16 -14.00 26.46
C ASP A 171 19.63 -12.62 27.00
N HIS A 172 20.95 -12.44 27.07
CA HIS A 172 21.56 -11.20 27.55
C HIS A 172 21.48 -10.08 26.47
N PRO A 173 21.24 -8.80 26.83
CA PRO A 173 21.14 -7.69 25.87
C PRO A 173 22.38 -7.49 24.97
N SER A 174 23.57 -7.93 25.43
CA SER A 174 24.78 -7.89 24.60
C SER A 174 24.82 -8.98 23.52
N ASN A 175 24.12 -10.10 23.73
CA ASN A 175 24.17 -11.29 22.88
C ASN A 175 23.05 -11.31 21.83
N ILE A 176 21.84 -10.87 22.20
CA ILE A 176 20.65 -10.92 21.34
C ILE A 176 20.05 -9.54 21.08
N TYR A 177 19.24 -9.41 20.02
CA TYR A 177 18.47 -8.21 19.72
C TYR A 177 17.25 -8.05 20.66
N LYS A 178 17.52 -7.73 21.94
CA LYS A 178 16.52 -7.74 23.02
C LYS A 178 15.52 -6.57 22.96
N GLU A 179 15.98 -5.40 22.52
CA GLU A 179 15.27 -4.12 22.64
C GLU A 179 14.09 -3.96 21.65
N SER A 180 13.98 -4.81 20.63
CA SER A 180 12.94 -4.65 19.61
C SER A 180 12.42 -5.98 19.05
N GLY A 181 11.10 -6.11 19.06
CA GLY A 181 10.39 -7.15 18.30
C GLY A 181 10.36 -6.86 16.80
N CYS A 182 10.22 -7.91 16.02
CA CYS A 182 10.24 -7.83 14.56
C CYS A 182 9.04 -7.12 13.97
N ILE A 183 7.88 -7.16 14.62
CA ILE A 183 6.68 -6.48 14.11
C ILE A 183 6.89 -4.97 14.05
N THR A 184 7.42 -4.37 15.13
CA THR A 184 7.69 -2.93 15.16
C THR A 184 8.69 -2.50 14.09
N LYS A 185 9.73 -3.32 13.86
CA LYS A 185 10.74 -3.04 12.82
C LYS A 185 10.15 -3.16 11.41
N LEU A 186 9.36 -4.20 11.18
CA LEU A 186 8.68 -4.44 9.91
C LEU A 186 7.64 -3.36 9.61
N GLU A 187 6.85 -2.96 10.61
CA GLU A 187 5.92 -1.84 10.50
C GLU A 187 6.64 -0.55 10.12
N ASN A 188 7.75 -0.22 10.79
CA ASN A 188 8.53 0.98 10.48
C ASN A 188 9.06 0.96 9.04
N PHE A 189 9.60 -0.18 8.60
CA PHE A 189 10.06 -0.37 7.22
C PHE A 189 8.93 -0.18 6.20
N ILE A 190 7.78 -0.84 6.40
CA ILE A 190 6.62 -0.68 5.52
C ILE A 190 6.17 0.77 5.49
N GLN A 191 6.08 1.43 6.65
CA GLN A 191 5.66 2.83 6.72
C GLN A 191 6.62 3.78 6.00
N GLU A 192 7.92 3.52 6.05
CA GLU A 192 8.93 4.30 5.35
C GLU A 192 8.82 4.12 3.83
N HIS A 193 8.69 2.88 3.35
CA HIS A 193 8.48 2.61 1.94
C HIS A 193 7.16 3.19 1.41
N LEU A 194 6.07 3.08 2.16
CA LEU A 194 4.78 3.68 1.79
C LEU A 194 4.87 5.20 1.65
N LYS A 195 5.66 5.88 2.49
CA LYS A 195 5.88 7.34 2.36
C LYS A 195 6.60 7.68 1.05
N ILE A 196 7.62 6.91 0.68
CA ILE A 196 8.38 7.12 -0.57
C ILE A 196 7.48 6.88 -1.78
N ILE A 197 6.75 5.76 -1.82
CA ILE A 197 5.79 5.45 -2.89
C ILE A 197 4.73 6.54 -3.01
N GLY A 198 4.20 7.01 -1.88
CA GLY A 198 3.24 8.12 -1.83
C GLY A 198 3.83 9.41 -2.40
N ALA A 199 5.07 9.76 -2.06
CA ALA A 199 5.74 10.95 -2.59
C ALA A 199 5.94 10.89 -4.11
N VAL A 200 6.42 9.75 -4.63
CA VAL A 200 6.60 9.54 -6.08
C VAL A 200 5.27 9.66 -6.83
N GLY A 201 4.19 9.08 -6.27
CA GLY A 201 2.85 9.19 -6.85
C GLY A 201 2.37 10.63 -6.99
N ILE A 202 2.63 11.48 -5.98
CA ILE A 202 2.30 12.91 -6.04
C ILE A 202 3.11 13.62 -7.14
N SER A 203 4.43 13.36 -7.20
CA SER A 203 5.28 14.00 -8.20
C SER A 203 4.81 13.72 -9.63
N ILE A 204 4.44 12.47 -9.92
CA ILE A 204 3.90 12.07 -11.21
C ILE A 204 2.58 12.80 -11.48
N ALA A 205 1.67 12.84 -10.52
CA ALA A 205 0.39 13.55 -10.66
C ALA A 205 0.59 15.04 -10.98
N CYS A 206 1.52 15.72 -10.29
CA CYS A 206 1.86 17.11 -10.56
C CYS A 206 2.39 17.31 -11.99
N VAL A 207 3.33 16.47 -12.43
CA VAL A 207 3.89 16.54 -13.80
C VAL A 207 2.78 16.34 -14.84
N GLN A 208 1.86 15.40 -14.60
CA GLN A 208 0.72 15.17 -15.49
C GLN A 208 -0.15 16.42 -15.64
N ILE A 209 -0.44 17.12 -14.52
CA ILE A 209 -1.23 18.35 -14.52
C ILE A 209 -0.54 19.44 -15.34
N PHE A 210 0.77 19.64 -15.15
CA PHE A 210 1.53 20.60 -15.96
C PHE A 210 1.50 20.25 -17.44
N GLY A 211 1.67 18.96 -17.78
CA GLY A 211 1.57 18.49 -19.17
C GLY A 211 0.21 18.80 -19.82
N MET A 212 -0.89 18.63 -19.07
CA MET A 212 -2.23 18.98 -19.55
C MET A 212 -2.37 20.49 -19.78
N ILE A 213 -1.84 21.33 -18.88
CA ILE A 213 -1.89 22.79 -19.03
C ILE A 213 -1.12 23.22 -20.28
N PHE A 214 0.12 22.76 -20.46
CA PHE A 214 0.93 23.09 -21.63
C PHE A 214 0.27 22.64 -22.93
N THR A 215 -0.30 21.43 -22.96
CA THR A 215 -1.03 20.91 -24.13
C THR A 215 -2.22 21.80 -24.49
N CYS A 216 -3.01 22.22 -23.50
CA CYS A 216 -4.15 23.13 -23.71
C CYS A 216 -3.69 24.51 -24.22
N CYS A 217 -2.59 25.05 -23.70
CA CYS A 217 -2.02 26.31 -24.16
C CYS A 217 -1.52 26.22 -25.62
N LEU A 218 -0.79 25.15 -25.95
CA LEU A 218 -0.28 24.91 -27.29
C LEU A 218 -1.43 24.75 -28.31
N TYR A 219 -2.47 23.97 -27.97
CA TYR A 219 -3.64 23.80 -28.81
C TYR A 219 -4.34 25.14 -29.11
N LYS A 220 -4.49 26.00 -28.09
CA LYS A 220 -5.05 27.35 -28.30
C LYS A 220 -4.16 28.20 -29.21
N SER A 221 -2.84 28.15 -29.03
CA SER A 221 -1.88 28.88 -29.86
C SER A 221 -1.91 28.44 -31.32
N LEU A 222 -1.99 27.13 -31.58
CA LEU A 222 -2.08 26.57 -32.92
C LEU A 222 -3.39 26.94 -33.62
N LYS A 223 -4.51 26.98 -32.88
CA LYS A 223 -5.80 27.42 -33.44
C LYS A 223 -5.83 28.93 -33.74
N SER A 224 -5.01 29.73 -33.05
CA SER A 224 -4.98 31.19 -33.24
C SER A 224 -4.14 31.66 -34.41
N GLU A 225 -3.36 30.79 -35.06
CA GLU A 225 -2.74 31.12 -36.36
C GLU A 225 -3.81 31.02 -37.46
N PRO A 226 -4.21 32.14 -38.08
CA PRO A 226 -5.07 32.10 -39.26
C PRO A 226 -4.23 31.68 -40.47
N TYR A 227 -4.70 30.69 -41.22
CA TYR A 227 -4.29 30.49 -42.61
C TYR A 227 -4.73 31.67 -43.47
#